data_AF-A0A2N3I6Y1-F1
#
_entry.id   AF-A0A2N3I6Y1-F1
#
_cell.length_a   1.000
_cell.length_b   1.000
_cell.length_c   1.000
_cell.angle_alpha   90.00
_cell.angle_beta   90.00
_cell.angle_gamma   90.00
#
_symmetry.space_group_name_H-M   'P 1'
#
loop_
_entity.id
_entity.type
_entity.pdbx_description
1 polymer ?
#
loop_
_entity_poly.entity_id
_entity_poly.type
_entity_poly.pdbx_seq_one_letter_code
_entity_poly.pdbx_strand_id
1 'polypeptide(L)'
;MFWLALLGTIAFLGLRRASVAQNNLVVGINAFRIHQVSTSGIKAFVTLGVVNSSNQTYTISKIFLLLKYPKGNLTNSFDNVLATAENASTHVINPRSTKEIQLEINIPALKLLNVLKEYFFSNTKMIGEVTGTIAFSGQSSGFNIPPFEVDIRQRLKDISSQLQGILQFLGKKK
;
A
#
# COMPACT_ATOMS: atom_id res chain seq x y z
N MET A 1 -6.66 -25.74 25.11
CA MET A 1 -6.25 -24.35 24.78
C MET A 1 -4.81 -24.39 24.33
N PHE A 2 -4.54 -24.22 23.03
CA PHE A 2 -3.17 -24.13 22.51
C PHE A 2 -3.02 -22.85 21.71
N TRP A 3 -2.27 -21.92 22.31
CA TRP A 3 -1.60 -20.83 21.61
C TRP A 3 -0.45 -21.45 20.80
N LEU A 4 -0.44 -21.25 19.50
CA LEU A 4 0.78 -21.39 18.69
C LEU A 4 1.04 -20.06 18.00
N ALA A 5 1.95 -19.29 18.61
CA ALA A 5 2.65 -18.20 17.96
C ALA A 5 3.48 -18.79 16.82
N LEU A 6 2.95 -18.72 15.59
CA LEU A 6 3.75 -18.99 14.39
C LEU A 6 4.35 -17.65 13.92
N LEU A 7 5.50 -17.33 14.50
CA LEU A 7 6.50 -16.44 13.89
C LEU A 7 6.99 -17.11 12.59
N GLY A 8 6.18 -17.01 11.54
CA GLY A 8 6.48 -17.53 10.21
C GLY A 8 7.10 -16.44 9.35
N THR A 9 8.43 -16.48 9.24
CA THR A 9 9.25 -16.09 8.08
C THR A 9 8.68 -14.97 7.19
N ILE A 10 9.27 -13.79 7.32
CA ILE A 10 8.97 -12.57 6.57
C ILE A 10 9.18 -12.82 5.06
N ALA A 11 8.11 -13.13 4.34
CA ALA A 11 8.12 -13.14 2.89
C ALA A 11 8.21 -11.70 2.37
N PHE A 12 9.43 -11.29 1.99
CA PHE A 12 9.69 -10.07 1.22
C PHE A 12 9.04 -10.21 -0.16
N LEU A 13 7.85 -9.63 -0.34
CA LEU A 13 7.25 -9.52 -1.67
C LEU A 13 7.72 -8.23 -2.35
N GLY A 14 8.65 -8.37 -3.29
CA GLY A 14 8.60 -7.77 -4.63
C GLY A 14 8.54 -6.25 -4.80
N LEU A 15 8.77 -5.43 -3.77
CA LEU A 15 8.83 -3.98 -3.94
C LEU A 15 10.13 -3.57 -4.64
N ARG A 16 10.03 -3.05 -5.87
CA ARG A 16 11.06 -2.15 -6.40
C ARG A 16 11.06 -0.93 -5.48
N ARG A 17 12.06 -0.84 -4.61
CA ARG A 17 12.15 0.22 -3.58
C ARG A 17 12.12 1.58 -4.26
N ALA A 18 11.02 2.31 -4.11
CA ALA A 18 10.88 3.68 -4.56
C ALA A 18 11.18 4.61 -3.39
N SER A 19 11.97 5.65 -3.64
CA SER A 19 12.34 6.66 -2.65
C SER A 19 12.53 8.01 -3.29
N VAL A 20 12.33 9.05 -2.50
CA VAL A 20 12.67 10.43 -2.83
C VAL A 20 13.58 10.99 -1.75
N ALA A 21 14.59 11.74 -2.17
CA ALA A 21 15.49 12.45 -1.27
C ALA A 21 15.24 13.95 -1.40
N GLN A 22 15.06 14.62 -0.26
CA GLN A 22 14.88 16.06 -0.20
C GLN A 22 15.53 16.59 1.08
N ASN A 23 16.44 17.57 0.93
CA ASN A 23 17.11 18.24 2.06
C ASN A 23 17.72 17.25 3.09
N ASN A 24 18.49 16.26 2.64
CA ASN A 24 19.09 15.22 3.52
C ASN A 24 18.07 14.34 4.27
N LEU A 25 16.79 14.40 3.88
CA LEU A 25 15.74 13.49 4.30
C LEU A 25 15.42 12.55 3.14
N VAL A 26 15.45 11.25 3.38
CA VAL A 26 15.04 10.24 2.40
C VAL A 26 13.73 9.62 2.88
N VAL A 27 12.71 9.65 2.03
CA VAL A 27 11.43 8.97 2.28
C VAL A 27 11.25 7.93 1.21
N GLY A 28 10.98 6.68 1.59
CA GLY A 28 10.78 5.59 0.64
C GLY A 28 9.80 4.53 1.13
N ILE A 29 9.33 3.70 0.20
CA ILE A 29 8.50 2.55 0.55
C ILE A 29 9.41 1.43 1.10
N ASN A 30 9.18 1.04 2.34
CA ASN A 30 9.85 -0.10 2.95
C ASN A 30 9.07 -1.40 2.67
N ALA A 31 7.75 -1.39 2.83
CA ALA A 31 6.92 -2.59 2.67
C ALA A 31 5.46 -2.29 2.29
N PHE A 32 4.83 -3.24 1.60
CA PHE A 32 3.37 -3.37 1.45
C PHE A 32 2.98 -4.73 2.02
N ARG A 33 2.03 -4.76 2.96
CA ARG A 33 1.63 -5.99 3.66
C ARG A 33 0.12 -6.08 3.75
N ILE A 34 -0.45 -7.21 3.31
CA ILE A 34 -1.84 -7.52 3.60
C ILE A 34 -1.94 -8.01 5.05
N HIS A 35 -2.80 -7.36 5.84
CA HIS A 35 -3.01 -7.67 7.23
C HIS A 35 -4.22 -8.58 7.44
N GLN A 36 -5.32 -8.26 6.75
CA GLN A 36 -6.57 -8.99 6.89
C GLN A 36 -7.27 -9.12 5.56
N VAL A 37 -7.92 -10.26 5.38
CA VAL A 37 -8.80 -10.55 4.26
C VAL A 37 -10.17 -10.93 4.81
N SER A 38 -11.23 -10.33 4.28
CA SER A 38 -12.61 -10.61 4.66
C SER A 38 -13.53 -10.53 3.45
N THR A 39 -14.81 -10.85 3.66
CA THR A 39 -15.87 -10.66 2.65
C THR A 39 -16.13 -9.20 2.31
N SER A 40 -15.76 -8.26 3.20
CA SER A 40 -15.89 -6.82 2.97
C SER A 40 -14.69 -6.22 2.23
N GLY A 41 -13.54 -6.89 2.20
CA GLY A 41 -12.37 -6.45 1.43
C GLY A 41 -11.03 -6.92 1.99
N ILE A 42 -9.98 -6.18 1.63
CA ILE A 42 -8.62 -6.37 2.12
C ILE A 42 -8.22 -5.18 2.98
N LYS A 43 -7.67 -5.44 4.15
CA LYS A 43 -6.88 -4.47 4.90
C LYS A 43 -5.40 -4.71 4.63
N ALA A 44 -4.70 -3.67 4.23
CA ALA A 44 -3.26 -3.70 4.00
C ALA A 44 -2.57 -2.51 4.69
N PHE A 45 -1.28 -2.65 4.94
CA PHE A 45 -0.43 -1.58 5.43
C PHE A 45 0.68 -1.29 4.42
N VAL A 46 0.92 -0.01 4.17
CA VAL A 46 2.15 0.47 3.55
C VAL A 46 3.03 1.07 4.63
N THR A 47 4.27 0.58 4.71
CA THR A 47 5.28 1.11 5.62
C THR A 47 6.23 1.99 4.83
N LEU A 48 6.33 3.25 5.22
CA LEU A 48 7.32 4.19 4.74
C LEU A 48 8.53 4.17 5.66
N GLY A 49 9.71 4.04 5.09
CA GLY A 49 10.98 4.30 5.78
C GLY A 49 11.39 5.75 5.56
N VAL A 50 11.70 6.44 6.66
CA VAL A 50 12.20 7.82 6.64
C VAL A 50 13.57 7.84 7.29
N VAL A 51 14.57 8.30 6.56
CA VAL A 51 15.95 8.43 7.04
C VAL A 51 16.33 9.91 7.03
N ASN A 52 16.68 10.44 8.19
CA ASN A 52 17.21 11.80 8.32
C ASN A 52 18.72 11.73 8.52
N SER A 53 19.48 12.11 7.49
CA SER A 53 20.94 12.17 7.55
C SER A 53 21.45 13.57 7.93
N SER A 54 20.58 14.50 8.33
CA SER A 54 20.96 15.84 8.76
C SER A 54 21.10 15.96 10.28
N ASN A 55 21.56 17.12 10.74
CA ASN A 55 21.52 17.54 12.14
C ASN A 55 20.23 18.31 12.51
N GLN A 56 19.30 18.46 11.56
CA GLN A 56 18.04 19.19 11.74
C GLN A 56 16.88 18.23 12.04
N THR A 57 15.83 18.74 12.68
CA THR A 57 14.57 18.03 12.87
C THR A 57 13.62 18.34 11.71
N TYR A 58 12.99 17.31 11.16
CA TYR A 58 11.93 17.45 10.15
C TYR A 58 10.59 17.05 10.73
N THR A 59 9.52 17.59 10.16
CA THR A 59 8.17 17.08 10.36
C THR A 59 7.60 16.61 9.04
N ILE A 60 7.01 15.41 9.04
CA ILE A 60 6.25 14.89 7.90
C ILE A 60 4.77 14.90 8.28
N SER A 61 3.92 15.40 7.41
CA SER A 61 2.47 15.42 7.63
C SER A 61 1.72 15.22 6.31
N LYS A 62 0.40 14.97 6.42
CA LYS A 62 -0.52 14.89 5.29
C LYS A 62 -0.04 13.90 4.22
N ILE A 63 0.24 12.68 4.65
CA ILE A 63 0.74 11.63 3.74
C ILE A 63 -0.48 11.00 3.07
N PHE A 64 -0.48 10.99 1.74
CA PHE A 64 -1.51 10.39 0.92
C PHE A 64 -0.92 9.23 0.12
N LEU A 65 -1.70 8.16 -0.02
CA LEU A 65 -1.40 7.05 -0.89
C LEU A 65 -2.59 6.80 -1.81
N LEU A 66 -2.29 6.60 -3.09
CA LEU A 66 -3.23 6.10 -4.09
C LEU A 66 -2.74 4.73 -4.57
N LEU A 67 -3.62 3.74 -4.49
CA LEU A 67 -3.40 2.44 -5.12
C LEU A 67 -4.22 2.37 -6.40
N LYS A 68 -3.56 2.17 -7.54
CA LYS A 68 -4.16 2.20 -8.87
C LYS A 68 -3.93 0.91 -9.63
N TYR A 69 -4.85 0.61 -10.55
CA TYR A 69 -4.79 -0.52 -11.46
C TYR A 69 -5.04 -0.03 -12.90
N PRO A 70 -4.58 -0.77 -13.91
CA PRO A 70 -4.71 -0.33 -15.28
C PRO A 70 -6.17 -0.31 -15.74
N LYS A 71 -6.46 0.57 -16.70
CA LYS A 71 -7.77 0.66 -17.36
C LYS A 71 -7.77 -0.16 -18.65
N GLY A 72 -8.58 -1.20 -18.69
CA GLY A 72 -8.66 -2.15 -19.81
C GLY A 72 -7.38 -2.96 -20.02
N ASN A 73 -7.27 -3.65 -21.16
CA ASN A 73 -6.07 -4.42 -21.54
C ASN A 73 -4.80 -3.57 -21.76
N LEU A 74 -4.84 -2.26 -21.53
CA LEU A 74 -3.72 -1.36 -21.68
C LEU A 74 -2.84 -1.43 -20.43
N THR A 75 -1.71 -2.11 -20.55
CA THR A 75 -0.75 -2.35 -19.45
C THR A 75 -0.05 -1.10 -18.91
N ASN A 76 -0.26 0.07 -19.52
CA ASN A 76 0.55 1.27 -19.28
C ASN A 76 -0.24 2.48 -18.76
N SER A 77 -1.58 2.41 -18.62
CA SER A 77 -2.41 3.52 -18.11
C SER A 77 -3.11 3.13 -16.82
N PHE A 78 -2.69 3.68 -15.69
CA PHE A 78 -3.17 3.37 -14.34
C PHE A 78 -4.22 4.38 -13.86
N ASP A 79 -5.29 4.56 -14.62
CA ASP A 79 -6.29 5.61 -14.35
C ASP A 79 -7.33 5.20 -13.31
N ASN A 80 -7.45 3.91 -12.99
CA ASN A 80 -8.47 3.43 -12.07
C ASN A 80 -7.94 3.35 -10.63
N VAL A 81 -8.63 4.02 -9.71
CA VAL A 81 -8.27 4.03 -8.28
C VAL A 81 -8.91 2.84 -7.55
N LEU A 82 -8.05 1.92 -7.10
CA LEU A 82 -8.44 0.78 -6.27
C LEU A 82 -8.73 1.21 -4.84
N ALA A 83 -7.81 1.94 -4.21
CA ALA A 83 -7.95 2.39 -2.83
C ALA A 83 -7.14 3.66 -2.59
N THR A 84 -7.51 4.36 -1.53
CA THR A 84 -6.80 5.54 -1.04
C THR A 84 -6.51 5.35 0.45
N ALA A 85 -5.43 5.96 0.93
CA ALA A 85 -5.13 6.07 2.34
C ALA A 85 -4.58 7.46 2.64
N GLU A 86 -4.92 7.98 3.82
CA GLU A 86 -4.44 9.26 4.32
C GLU A 86 -3.95 9.09 5.76
N ASN A 87 -2.79 9.65 6.05
CA ASN A 87 -2.30 9.84 7.40
C ASN A 87 -2.13 11.34 7.66
N ALA A 88 -3.11 11.91 8.37
CA ALA A 88 -3.13 13.32 8.75
C ALA A 88 -2.26 13.62 9.98
N SER A 89 -1.68 12.60 10.63
CA SER A 89 -0.82 12.80 11.79
C SER A 89 0.50 13.47 11.38
N THR A 90 1.05 14.25 12.32
CA THR A 90 2.37 14.84 12.17
C THR A 90 3.42 13.92 12.78
N HIS A 91 4.46 13.63 12.01
CA HIS A 91 5.56 12.75 12.37
C HIS A 91 6.83 13.56 12.52
N VAL A 92 7.30 13.73 13.76
CA VAL A 92 8.62 14.31 14.02
C VAL A 92 9.70 13.29 13.66
N ILE A 93 10.69 13.72 12.88
CA ILE A 93 11.87 12.96 12.47
C ILE A 93 13.10 13.61 13.10
N ASN A 94 13.65 12.96 14.12
CA ASN A 94 14.79 13.48 14.86
C ASN A 94 16.07 13.52 14.00
N PRO A 95 17.04 14.37 14.33
CA PRO A 95 18.35 14.39 13.69
C PRO A 95 18.99 13.00 13.68
N ARG A 96 19.70 12.66 12.60
CA ARG A 96 20.47 11.40 12.48
C ARG A 96 19.68 10.14 12.87
N SER A 97 18.41 10.08 12.51
CA SER A 97 17.51 8.98 12.91
C SER A 97 16.81 8.34 11.72
N THR A 98 16.27 7.16 11.97
CA THR A 98 15.35 6.48 11.06
C THR A 98 14.01 6.33 11.75
N LYS A 99 12.92 6.50 11.01
CA LYS A 99 11.56 6.30 11.50
C LYS A 99 10.72 5.57 10.47
N GLU A 100 9.83 4.72 10.95
CA GLU A 100 8.82 4.09 10.12
C GLU A 100 7.47 4.77 10.31
N ILE A 101 6.76 4.99 9.20
CA ILE A 101 5.41 5.52 9.20
C ILE A 101 4.51 4.51 8.49
N GLN A 102 3.46 4.08 9.17
CA GLN A 102 2.49 3.13 8.60
C GLN A 102 1.24 3.86 8.10
N LEU A 103 0.77 3.42 6.94
CA LEU A 103 -0.48 3.83 6.29
C LEU A 103 -1.39 2.62 6.22
N GLU A 104 -2.56 2.69 6.86
CA GLU A 104 -3.62 1.68 6.69
C GLU A 104 -4.38 1.94 5.40
N ILE A 105 -4.57 0.88 4.62
CA ILE A 105 -5.26 0.90 3.34
C ILE A 105 -6.41 -0.09 3.41
N ASN A 106 -7.61 0.40 3.15
CA ASN A 106 -8.80 -0.43 3.04
C ASN A 106 -9.17 -0.56 1.57
N ILE A 107 -9.09 -1.78 1.03
CA ILE A 107 -9.47 -2.09 -0.34
C ILE A 107 -10.83 -2.78 -0.34
N PRO A 108 -11.90 -2.14 -0.86
CA PRO A 108 -13.24 -2.72 -0.84
C PRO A 108 -13.37 -3.97 -1.72
N ALA A 109 -14.10 -4.99 -1.24
CA ALA A 109 -14.36 -6.23 -1.99
C ALA A 109 -15.01 -5.99 -3.36
N LEU A 110 -15.93 -5.01 -3.47
CA LEU A 110 -16.59 -4.69 -4.74
C LEU A 110 -15.58 -4.22 -5.80
N LYS A 111 -14.62 -3.37 -5.41
CA LYS A 111 -13.57 -2.89 -6.32
C LYS A 111 -12.62 -4.03 -6.70
N LEU A 112 -12.28 -4.90 -5.74
CA LEU A 112 -11.48 -6.09 -6.02
C LEU A 112 -12.20 -7.02 -7.00
N LEU A 113 -13.51 -7.21 -6.88
CA LEU A 113 -14.29 -8.03 -7.79
C LEU A 113 -14.29 -7.47 -9.22
N ASN A 114 -14.37 -6.15 -9.38
CA ASN A 114 -14.28 -5.51 -10.70
C ASN A 114 -12.89 -5.73 -11.32
N VAL A 115 -11.83 -5.55 -10.52
CA VAL A 115 -10.46 -5.86 -10.95
C VAL A 115 -10.33 -7.34 -11.34
N LEU A 116 -10.90 -8.26 -10.57
CA LEU A 116 -10.87 -9.68 -10.88
C LEU A 116 -11.61 -10.01 -12.18
N LYS A 117 -12.82 -9.47 -12.39
CA LYS A 117 -13.61 -9.71 -13.61
C LYS A 117 -12.90 -9.21 -14.87
N GLU A 118 -12.24 -8.06 -14.77
CA GLU A 118 -11.56 -7.45 -15.91
C GLU A 118 -10.15 -8.02 -16.15
N TYR A 119 -9.47 -8.56 -15.13
CA TYR A 119 -8.02 -8.85 -15.19
C TYR A 119 -7.58 -10.22 -14.66
N PHE A 120 -8.50 -11.18 -14.44
CA PHE A 120 -8.16 -12.52 -13.90
C PHE A 120 -7.08 -13.28 -14.69
N PHE A 121 -6.86 -12.91 -15.97
CA PHE A 121 -5.97 -13.61 -16.90
C PHE A 121 -4.79 -12.77 -17.40
N SER A 122 -4.72 -11.48 -17.05
CA SER A 122 -3.63 -10.61 -17.48
C SER A 122 -2.55 -10.51 -16.40
N ASN A 123 -1.31 -10.24 -16.82
CA ASN A 123 -0.15 -10.10 -15.95
C ASN A 123 -0.17 -8.80 -15.12
N THR A 124 -1.35 -8.40 -14.68
CA THR A 124 -1.71 -7.04 -14.30
C THR A 124 -1.03 -6.69 -12.98
N LYS A 125 -0.09 -5.76 -13.08
CA LYS A 125 0.54 -5.13 -11.93
C LYS A 125 -0.37 -4.02 -11.44
N MET A 126 -0.31 -3.72 -10.16
CA MET A 126 -0.88 -2.48 -9.63
C MET A 126 0.26 -1.53 -9.30
N ILE A 127 -0.04 -0.24 -9.27
CA ILE A 127 0.92 0.77 -8.82
C ILE A 127 0.40 1.47 -7.57
N GLY A 128 1.30 1.73 -6.63
CA GLY A 128 1.09 2.67 -5.54
C GLY A 128 1.80 3.98 -5.84
N GLU A 129 1.14 5.10 -5.54
CA GLU A 129 1.70 6.44 -5.58
C GLU A 129 1.58 7.07 -4.19
N VAL A 130 2.68 7.56 -3.63
CA VAL A 130 2.68 8.22 -2.31
C VAL A 130 3.14 9.67 -2.46
N THR A 131 2.33 10.57 -1.91
CA THR A 131 2.68 11.97 -1.75
C THR A 131 2.58 12.38 -0.30
N GLY A 132 3.23 13.49 0.06
CA GLY A 132 3.05 14.07 1.37
C GLY A 132 3.75 15.40 1.50
N THR A 133 3.75 15.95 2.72
CA THR A 133 4.38 17.24 3.02
C THR A 133 5.51 17.06 4.02
N ILE A 134 6.70 17.58 3.70
CA ILE A 134 7.84 17.71 4.61
C ILE A 134 7.96 19.19 4.99
N ALA A 135 8.10 19.47 6.28
CA ALA A 135 8.40 20.81 6.78
C ALA A 135 9.65 20.82 7.67
N PHE A 136 10.42 21.89 7.58
CA PHE A 136 11.57 22.19 8.43
C PHE A 136 11.83 23.70 8.44
N SER A 137 12.26 24.24 9.58
CA SER A 137 12.66 25.65 9.70
C SER A 137 11.63 26.66 9.16
N GLY A 138 10.33 26.37 9.30
CA GLY A 138 9.25 27.23 8.78
C GLY A 138 8.99 27.13 7.27
N GLN A 139 9.78 26.34 6.54
CA GLN A 139 9.54 26.01 5.13
C GLN A 139 8.79 24.68 5.01
N SER A 140 7.89 24.60 4.03
CA SER A 140 7.11 23.40 3.72
C SER A 140 7.25 23.08 2.24
N SER A 141 7.51 21.81 1.93
CA SER A 141 7.55 21.31 0.57
C SER A 141 6.76 20.02 0.46
N GLY A 142 6.07 19.85 -0.66
CA GLY A 142 5.54 18.54 -1.05
C GLY A 142 6.68 17.60 -1.44
N PHE A 143 6.47 16.31 -1.21
CA PHE A 143 7.26 15.23 -1.80
C PHE A 143 6.35 14.27 -2.57
N ASN A 144 6.92 13.63 -3.58
CA ASN A 144 6.28 12.58 -4.35
C ASN A 144 7.25 11.40 -4.46
N ILE A 145 6.88 10.25 -3.93
CA ILE A 145 7.64 9.02 -4.09
C ILE A 145 7.29 8.46 -5.47
N PRO A 146 8.27 8.10 -6.31
CA PRO A 146 8.01 7.48 -7.60
C PRO A 146 7.04 6.29 -7.48
N PRO A 147 6.19 6.04 -8.49
CA PRO A 147 5.26 4.93 -8.44
C PRO A 147 5.98 3.60 -8.19
N PHE A 148 5.39 2.76 -7.33
CA PHE A 148 5.94 1.45 -7.00
C PHE A 148 4.96 0.34 -7.35
N GLU A 149 5.49 -0.79 -7.82
CA GLU A 149 4.66 -1.94 -8.18
C GLU A 149 4.20 -2.67 -6.92
N VAL A 150 2.91 -3.02 -6.90
CA VAL A 150 2.31 -3.88 -5.87
C VAL A 150 1.77 -5.12 -6.54
N ASP A 151 2.30 -6.28 -6.15
CA ASP A 151 1.77 -7.56 -6.59
C ASP A 151 0.81 -8.13 -5.53
N ILE A 152 -0.48 -8.12 -5.85
CA ILE A 152 -1.51 -8.77 -5.03
C ILE A 152 -2.03 -10.07 -5.65
N ARG A 153 -1.47 -10.54 -6.77
CA ARG A 153 -2.04 -11.65 -7.55
C ARG A 153 -2.18 -12.94 -6.76
N GLN A 154 -1.14 -13.31 -6.01
CA GLN A 154 -1.16 -14.54 -5.22
C GLN A 154 -2.31 -14.51 -4.19
N ARG A 155 -2.60 -13.33 -3.64
CA ARG A 155 -3.61 -13.13 -2.59
C ARG A 155 -5.01 -12.90 -3.16
N LEU A 156 -5.10 -12.32 -4.35
CA LEU A 156 -6.34 -12.22 -5.13
C LEU A 156 -6.88 -13.61 -5.50
N LYS A 157 -6.01 -14.58 -5.83
CA LYS A 157 -6.42 -15.97 -6.05
C LYS A 157 -7.06 -16.58 -4.80
N ASP A 158 -6.43 -16.39 -3.64
CA ASP A 158 -6.97 -16.85 -2.35
C ASP A 158 -8.36 -16.23 -2.07
N ILE A 159 -8.50 -14.93 -2.30
CA ILE A 159 -9.76 -14.18 -2.12
C ILE A 159 -10.83 -14.62 -3.11
N SER A 160 -10.48 -14.78 -4.38
CA SER A 160 -11.43 -15.23 -5.39
C SER A 160 -11.93 -16.63 -5.09
N SER A 161 -11.06 -17.54 -4.64
CA SER A 161 -11.49 -18.88 -4.23
C SER A 161 -12.47 -18.83 -3.07
N GLN A 162 -12.22 -17.96 -2.08
CA GLN A 162 -13.13 -17.76 -0.94
C GLN A 162 -14.45 -17.09 -1.35
N LEU A 163 -14.41 -16.05 -2.20
CA LEU A 163 -15.60 -15.35 -2.69
C LEU A 163 -16.44 -16.21 -3.65
N GLN A 164 -15.81 -16.99 -4.53
CA GLN A 164 -16.52 -17.97 -5.38
C GLN A 164 -17.16 -19.06 -4.54
N GLY A 165 -16.47 -19.56 -3.51
CA GLY A 165 -17.06 -20.51 -2.55
C GLY A 165 -18.30 -19.94 -1.85
N ILE A 166 -18.27 -18.67 -1.45
CA ILE A 166 -19.41 -17.98 -0.84
C ILE A 166 -20.54 -17.75 -1.85
N LEU A 167 -20.24 -17.33 -3.08
CA LEU A 167 -21.25 -17.15 -4.13
C LEU A 167 -21.91 -18.47 -4.53
N GLN A 168 -21.16 -19.57 -4.58
CA GLN A 168 -21.70 -20.91 -4.82
C GLN A 168 -22.55 -21.40 -3.64
N PHE A 169 -22.15 -21.10 -2.40
CA PHE A 169 -22.92 -21.43 -1.20
C PHE A 169 -24.24 -20.65 -1.12
N LEU A 170 -24.23 -19.36 -1.49
CA LEU A 170 -25.43 -18.53 -1.56
C LEU A 170 -26.32 -18.90 -2.75
N GLY A 171 -25.74 -19.32 -3.89
CA GLY A 171 -26.47 -19.78 -5.07
C GLY A 171 -27.14 -21.15 -4.91
N LYS A 172 -26.68 -21.99 -3.98
CA LYS A 172 -27.29 -23.29 -3.65
C LYS A 172 -28.43 -23.21 -2.62
N LYS A 173 -28.75 -22.03 -2.10
CA LYS A 173 -29.86 -21.78 -1.16
C LYS A 173 -31.14 -21.27 -1.83
N LYS A 174 -31.30 -21.51 -3.15
CA LYS A 174 -32.57 -21.37 -3.86
C LYS A 174 -33.12 -22.72 -4.24
#